data_AF-A0A238XW81-F1
#
_entry.id   AF-A0A238XW81-F1
#
_cell.length_a   1.000
_cell.length_b   1.000
_cell.length_c   1.000
_cell.angle_alpha   90.00
_cell.angle_beta   90.00
_cell.angle_gamma   90.00
#
_symmetry.space_group_name_H-M   'P 1'
#
loop_
_entity.id
_entity.type
_entity.pdbx_description
1 polymer ?
#
loop_
_entity_poly.entity_id
_entity_poly.type
_entity_poly.pdbx_seq_one_letter_code
_entity_poly.pdbx_strand_id
1 'polypeptide(L)'
;MPQIAQLAARRQTDYLAPMHSERLPVIILVRPQMGENIGAAARAMLNFGLTEMRLVDPRDGWPNPRAVAMASGAAGQVLDRARIYPTLAQAMEGIDLAFATTARGRELSKPVHTPATAMAMARAHDGRCAIIFGPERTGLENDDVARANAIVTVPVNPDFPSLNLAQAVLLMGYEYGRDLLPPEPSPHHARPEAIQPADRVEIEKLGDHFEERLSEAGFFFPETKAASMRLNLRNMWARLALTRGDVRILHGMLRQLTRR
;
A
#
# COMPACT_ATOMS: atom_id res chain seq x y z
N MET A 1 -10.55 12.49 -22.50
CA MET A 1 -10.78 12.73 -21.05
C MET A 1 -11.93 11.91 -20.42
N PRO A 2 -13.00 11.44 -21.10
CA PRO A 2 -14.06 10.67 -20.41
C PRO A 2 -13.66 9.20 -20.09
N GLN A 3 -12.56 8.70 -20.65
CA GLN A 3 -12.07 7.33 -20.40
C GLN A 3 -11.49 7.13 -18.98
N ILE A 4 -10.99 8.18 -18.31
CA ILE A 4 -10.33 8.03 -17.00
C ILE A 4 -11.35 7.76 -15.87
N ALA A 5 -12.52 8.42 -15.92
CA ALA A 5 -13.58 8.22 -14.94
C ALA A 5 -14.29 6.86 -15.09
N GLN A 6 -14.44 6.35 -16.32
CA GLN A 6 -14.97 5.01 -16.56
C GLN A 6 -13.96 3.90 -16.20
N LEU A 7 -12.65 4.17 -16.28
CA LEU A 7 -11.62 3.28 -15.76
C LEU A 7 -11.58 3.25 -14.22
N ALA A 8 -11.89 4.36 -13.54
CA ALA A 8 -11.99 4.40 -12.08
C ALA A 8 -13.22 3.63 -11.56
N ALA A 9 -14.37 3.77 -12.23
CA ALA A 9 -15.59 3.07 -11.86
C ALA A 9 -15.55 1.56 -12.19
N ARG A 10 -14.87 1.16 -13.27
CA ARG A 10 -14.64 -0.27 -13.59
C ARG A 10 -13.66 -0.96 -12.65
N ARG A 11 -12.78 -0.22 -11.96
CA ARG A 11 -11.82 -0.80 -11.01
C ARG A 11 -12.42 -1.04 -9.63
N GLN A 12 -13.48 -0.32 -9.24
CA GLN A 12 -13.97 -0.35 -7.86
C GLN A 12 -14.65 -1.68 -7.46
N THR A 13 -15.16 -2.45 -8.43
CA THR A 13 -15.72 -3.80 -8.19
C THR A 13 -14.71 -4.94 -8.24
N ASP A 14 -13.50 -4.72 -8.76
CA ASP A 14 -12.46 -5.76 -8.89
C ASP A 14 -11.49 -5.81 -7.68
N TYR A 15 -11.47 -4.77 -6.82
CA TYR A 15 -10.62 -4.73 -5.62
C TYR A 15 -11.06 -5.67 -4.49
N LEU A 16 -12.10 -6.46 -4.71
CA LEU A 16 -12.56 -7.51 -3.82
C LEU A 16 -12.55 -8.88 -4.53
N ALA A 17 -11.73 -9.08 -5.56
CA ALA A 17 -11.31 -10.45 -5.84
C ALA A 17 -10.71 -10.96 -4.52
N PRO A 18 -11.31 -11.97 -3.86
CA PRO A 18 -10.79 -12.45 -2.60
C PRO A 18 -9.34 -12.78 -2.85
N MET A 19 -8.44 -12.26 -2.01
CA MET A 19 -7.08 -12.78 -1.93
C MET A 19 -7.22 -14.29 -1.78
N HIS A 20 -7.12 -15.02 -2.88
CA HIS A 20 -7.39 -16.45 -2.87
C HIS A 20 -6.33 -17.03 -1.96
N SER A 21 -6.76 -17.53 -0.80
CA SER A 21 -5.87 -17.95 0.29
C SER A 21 -4.80 -18.94 -0.16
N GLU A 22 -5.03 -19.64 -1.27
CA GLU A 22 -4.14 -20.64 -1.86
C GLU A 22 -2.94 -20.04 -2.63
N ARG A 23 -2.98 -18.75 -2.99
CA ARG A 23 -1.93 -18.08 -3.78
C ARG A 23 -1.09 -17.07 -2.98
N LEU A 24 -1.42 -16.86 -1.70
CA LEU A 24 -0.66 -15.93 -0.88
C LEU A 24 0.73 -16.49 -0.56
N PRO A 25 1.77 -15.65 -0.55
CA PRO A 25 3.11 -16.09 -0.23
C PRO A 25 3.15 -16.58 1.21
N VAL A 26 3.79 -17.73 1.39
CA VAL A 26 4.12 -18.30 2.69
C VAL A 26 5.29 -17.55 3.28
N ILE A 27 5.13 -17.04 4.51
CA ILE A 27 6.23 -16.37 5.22
C ILE A 27 6.96 -17.41 6.06
N ILE A 28 8.24 -17.64 5.74
CA ILE A 28 9.08 -18.61 6.43
C ILE A 28 10.11 -17.87 7.28
N LEU A 29 10.04 -18.02 8.60
CA LEU A 29 11.02 -17.47 9.54
C LEU A 29 11.98 -18.58 9.96
N VAL A 30 13.24 -18.45 9.55
CA VAL A 30 14.30 -19.43 9.82
C VAL A 30 15.04 -19.06 11.09
N ARG A 31 15.03 -19.98 12.05
CA ARG A 31 15.70 -19.89 13.35
C ARG A 31 15.49 -18.53 14.04
N PRO A 32 14.24 -18.00 14.12
CA PRO A 32 13.99 -16.70 14.75
C PRO A 32 14.40 -16.73 16.22
N GLN A 33 15.04 -15.65 16.69
CA GLN A 33 15.65 -15.62 18.02
C GLN A 33 14.71 -15.11 19.11
N MET A 34 13.73 -14.25 18.77
CA MET A 34 12.85 -13.62 19.76
C MET A 34 11.38 -13.81 19.41
N GLY A 35 10.58 -14.24 20.38
CA GLY A 35 9.12 -14.33 20.25
C GLY A 35 8.49 -13.00 19.85
N GLU A 36 8.99 -11.88 20.38
CA GLU A 36 8.57 -10.53 20.04
C GLU A 36 8.69 -10.24 18.53
N ASN A 37 9.80 -10.67 17.88
CA ASN A 37 9.96 -10.48 16.44
C ASN A 37 9.02 -11.37 15.63
N ILE A 38 8.74 -12.59 16.10
CA ILE A 38 7.73 -13.47 15.48
C ILE A 38 6.35 -12.80 15.55
N GLY A 39 5.97 -12.27 16.71
CA GLY A 39 4.69 -11.58 16.89
C GLY A 39 4.59 -10.31 16.06
N ALA A 40 5.66 -9.50 16.03
CA ALA A 40 5.73 -8.30 15.20
C ALA A 40 5.67 -8.63 13.70
N ALA A 41 6.32 -9.72 13.26
CA ALA A 41 6.22 -10.22 11.89
C ALA A 41 4.79 -10.67 11.56
N ALA A 42 4.12 -11.40 12.46
CA ALA A 42 2.73 -11.80 12.27
C ALA A 42 1.78 -10.59 12.14
N ARG A 43 2.00 -9.54 12.94
CA ARG A 43 1.27 -8.28 12.81
C ARG A 43 1.53 -7.62 11.45
N ALA A 44 2.79 -7.56 11.03
CA ALA A 44 3.17 -7.03 9.73
C ALA A 44 2.54 -7.81 8.57
N MET A 45 2.47 -9.13 8.67
CA MET A 45 1.79 -10.00 7.70
C MET A 45 0.31 -9.66 7.59
N LEU A 46 -0.40 -9.60 8.72
CA LEU A 46 -1.84 -9.35 8.70
C LEU A 46 -2.20 -7.95 8.19
N ASN A 47 -1.35 -6.94 8.43
CA ASN A 47 -1.53 -5.60 7.86
C ASN A 47 -1.66 -5.62 6.32
N PHE A 48 -1.09 -6.63 5.65
CA PHE A 48 -1.11 -6.77 4.20
C PHE A 48 -1.83 -8.06 3.74
N GLY A 49 -2.70 -8.62 4.60
CA GLY A 49 -3.53 -9.77 4.27
C GLY A 49 -2.78 -11.11 4.19
N LEU A 50 -1.51 -11.17 4.58
CA LEU A 50 -0.74 -12.41 4.63
C LEU A 50 -1.06 -13.17 5.92
N THR A 51 -1.33 -14.47 5.82
CA THR A 51 -1.82 -15.26 6.97
C THR A 51 -1.09 -16.58 7.20
N GLU A 52 -0.32 -17.07 6.23
CA GLU A 52 0.42 -18.32 6.39
C GLU A 52 1.85 -18.07 6.86
N MET A 53 2.13 -18.46 8.10
CA MET A 53 3.47 -18.44 8.69
C MET A 53 4.00 -19.86 8.89
N ARG A 54 5.26 -20.07 8.51
CA ARG A 54 6.04 -21.27 8.85
C ARG A 54 7.25 -20.88 9.68
N LEU A 55 7.44 -21.51 10.83
CA LEU A 55 8.59 -21.30 11.70
C LEU A 55 9.54 -22.49 11.55
N VAL A 56 10.81 -22.23 11.26
CA VAL A 56 11.84 -23.27 11.22
C VAL A 56 12.69 -23.15 12.46
N ASP A 57 12.66 -24.17 13.32
CA ASP A 57 13.52 -24.28 14.51
C ASP A 57 13.59 -22.97 15.35
N PRO A 58 12.44 -22.44 15.85
CA PRO A 58 12.43 -21.20 16.63
C PRO A 58 13.23 -21.38 17.93
N ARG A 59 14.22 -20.51 18.17
CA ARG A 59 15.20 -20.66 19.26
C ARG A 59 14.56 -20.78 20.64
N ASP A 60 13.58 -19.94 20.92
CA ASP A 60 12.89 -19.88 22.22
C ASP A 60 11.67 -20.82 22.29
N GLY A 61 11.52 -21.73 21.31
CA GLY A 61 10.41 -22.67 21.23
C GLY A 61 9.08 -22.05 20.79
N TRP A 62 8.07 -22.93 20.67
CA TRP A 62 6.70 -22.58 20.27
C TRP A 62 5.67 -23.47 20.98
N PRO A 63 4.50 -22.95 21.42
CA PRO A 63 4.04 -21.56 21.33
C PRO A 63 4.79 -20.60 22.26
N ASN A 64 4.82 -19.31 21.93
CA ASN A 64 5.55 -18.29 22.69
C ASN A 64 4.61 -17.14 23.14
N PRO A 65 4.39 -16.93 24.46
CA PRO A 65 3.49 -15.88 24.97
C PRO A 65 3.90 -14.46 24.56
N ARG A 66 5.20 -14.19 24.38
CA ARG A 66 5.71 -12.88 23.94
C ARG A 66 5.34 -12.61 22.48
N ALA A 67 5.31 -13.65 21.65
CA ALA A 67 4.81 -13.55 20.27
C ALA A 67 3.32 -13.19 20.24
N VAL A 68 2.51 -13.84 21.08
CA VAL A 68 1.06 -13.55 21.19
C VAL A 68 0.84 -12.11 21.64
N ALA A 69 1.54 -11.66 22.68
CA ALA A 69 1.44 -10.29 23.18
C ALA A 69 1.82 -9.25 22.11
N MET A 70 2.87 -9.51 21.32
CA MET A 70 3.34 -8.58 20.29
C MET A 70 2.47 -8.59 19.02
N ALA A 71 1.83 -9.72 18.69
CA ALA A 71 1.00 -9.86 17.49
C ALA A 71 -0.35 -9.13 17.57
N SER A 72 -0.86 -8.85 18.78
CA SER A 72 -2.17 -8.21 18.98
C SER A 72 -3.27 -8.97 18.20
N GLY A 73 -4.12 -8.28 17.44
CA GLY A 73 -5.19 -8.89 16.63
C GLY A 73 -4.72 -9.91 15.58
N ALA A 74 -3.42 -9.99 15.27
CA ALA A 74 -2.86 -10.98 14.36
C ALA A 74 -2.66 -12.36 14.99
N ALA A 75 -2.66 -12.48 16.31
CA ALA A 75 -2.45 -13.76 16.98
C ALA A 75 -3.44 -14.83 16.49
N GLY A 76 -4.74 -14.52 16.52
CA GLY A 76 -5.79 -15.45 16.12
C GLY A 76 -5.86 -15.78 14.62
N GLN A 77 -5.23 -14.97 13.77
CA GLN A 77 -5.30 -15.14 12.31
C GLN A 77 -4.03 -15.74 11.71
N VAL A 78 -2.88 -15.45 12.32
CA VAL A 78 -1.56 -15.86 11.81
C VAL A 78 -0.88 -16.85 12.75
N LEU A 79 -0.77 -16.51 14.04
CA LEU A 79 0.00 -17.33 15.00
C LEU A 79 -0.72 -18.65 15.32
N ASP A 80 -2.04 -18.63 15.49
CA ASP A 80 -2.83 -19.85 15.75
C ASP A 80 -2.76 -20.86 14.58
N ARG A 81 -2.38 -20.39 13.39
CA ARG A 81 -2.23 -21.20 12.17
C ARG A 81 -0.76 -21.45 11.81
N ALA A 82 0.18 -20.92 12.59
CA ALA A 82 1.60 -21.04 12.31
C ALA A 82 2.03 -22.51 12.42
N ARG A 83 2.78 -22.98 11.43
CA ARG A 83 3.29 -24.36 11.37
C ARG A 83 4.77 -24.39 11.66
N ILE A 84 5.19 -25.34 12.50
CA ILE A 84 6.57 -25.42 12.99
C ILE A 84 7.23 -26.60 12.30
N TYR A 85 8.42 -26.37 11.77
CA TYR A 85 9.23 -27.36 11.07
C TYR A 85 10.63 -27.42 11.68
N PRO A 86 11.24 -28.61 11.79
CA PRO A 86 12.62 -28.73 12.24
C PRO A 86 13.64 -28.29 11.19
N THR A 87 13.28 -28.27 9.90
CA THR A 87 14.21 -27.86 8.83
C THR A 87 13.53 -26.97 7.78
N LEU A 88 14.34 -26.12 7.12
CA LEU A 88 13.86 -25.30 6.01
C LEU A 88 13.38 -26.16 4.84
N ALA A 89 14.00 -27.32 4.60
CA ALA A 89 13.58 -28.25 3.55
C ALA A 89 12.12 -28.67 3.70
N GLN A 90 11.70 -29.02 4.92
CA GLN A 90 10.32 -29.40 5.21
C GLN A 90 9.38 -28.20 5.18
N ALA A 91 9.81 -27.04 5.68
CA ALA A 91 9.03 -25.82 5.58
C ALA A 91 8.83 -25.35 4.12
N MET A 92 9.61 -25.85 3.18
CA MET A 92 9.51 -25.56 1.74
C MET A 92 8.64 -26.56 0.97
N GLU A 93 8.06 -27.57 1.62
CA GLU A 93 7.19 -28.52 0.95
C GLU A 93 5.98 -27.82 0.31
N GLY A 94 5.76 -28.13 -0.98
CA GLY A 94 4.71 -27.55 -1.81
C GLY A 94 4.94 -26.10 -2.22
N ILE A 95 6.17 -25.58 -2.13
CA ILE A 95 6.55 -24.25 -2.64
C ILE A 95 7.18 -24.39 -4.03
N ASP A 96 6.66 -23.65 -5.01
CA ASP A 96 7.12 -23.65 -6.41
C ASP A 96 8.14 -22.52 -6.67
N LEU A 97 7.99 -21.38 -5.98
CA LEU A 97 8.85 -20.21 -6.12
C LEU A 97 9.23 -19.62 -4.77
N ALA A 98 10.53 -19.53 -4.49
CA ALA A 98 11.03 -19.05 -3.21
C ALA A 98 12.03 -17.91 -3.33
N PHE A 99 11.90 -16.95 -2.41
CA PHE A 99 12.71 -15.75 -2.32
C PHE A 99 13.45 -15.70 -0.98
N ALA A 100 14.78 -15.71 -1.01
CA ALA A 100 15.61 -15.55 0.18
C ALA A 100 15.92 -14.07 0.43
N THR A 101 15.55 -13.54 1.60
CA THR A 101 15.86 -12.14 1.95
C THR A 101 17.25 -12.02 2.56
N THR A 102 18.10 -11.15 1.99
CA THR A 102 19.41 -10.86 2.57
C THR A 102 19.89 -9.45 2.23
N ALA A 103 20.52 -8.81 3.21
CA ALA A 103 21.18 -7.51 3.03
C ALA A 103 22.63 -7.64 2.53
N ARG A 104 23.19 -8.86 2.51
CA ARG A 104 24.58 -9.10 2.10
C ARG A 104 24.61 -9.54 0.65
N GLY A 105 25.49 -8.93 -0.15
CA GLY A 105 25.92 -9.52 -1.41
C GLY A 105 26.59 -10.85 -1.11
N ARG A 106 25.98 -11.96 -1.55
CA ARG A 106 26.58 -13.29 -1.42
C ARG A 106 27.18 -13.68 -2.75
N GLU A 107 28.31 -14.39 -2.71
CA GLU A 107 28.91 -15.04 -3.88
C GLU A 107 28.11 -16.27 -4.32
N LEU A 108 26.81 -16.08 -4.56
CA LEU A 108 25.91 -17.09 -5.07
C LEU A 108 25.49 -16.67 -6.48
N SER A 109 25.55 -17.61 -7.42
CA SER A 109 25.03 -17.42 -8.77
C SER A 109 23.50 -17.50 -8.76
N LYS A 110 22.85 -16.51 -8.12
CA LYS A 110 21.39 -16.37 -8.08
C LYS A 110 21.01 -14.95 -8.51
N PRO A 111 19.87 -14.79 -9.22
CA PRO A 111 19.36 -13.47 -9.53
C PRO A 111 19.03 -12.73 -8.22
N VAL A 112 19.34 -11.44 -8.20
CA VAL A 112 19.06 -10.53 -7.07
C VAL A 112 18.00 -9.55 -7.52
N HIS A 113 16.95 -9.42 -6.73
CA HIS A 113 15.81 -8.55 -7.00
C HIS A 113 15.58 -7.57 -5.85
N THR A 114 14.99 -6.42 -6.18
CA THR A 114 14.39 -5.56 -5.17
C THR A 114 13.09 -6.18 -4.65
N PRO A 115 12.59 -5.77 -3.48
CA PRO A 115 11.28 -6.17 -2.99
C PRO A 115 10.16 -5.98 -4.03
N ALA A 116 10.15 -4.84 -4.72
CA ALA A 116 9.15 -4.54 -5.76
C ALA A 116 9.17 -5.54 -6.91
N THR A 117 10.35 -5.83 -7.46
CA THR A 117 10.49 -6.81 -8.54
C THR A 117 10.10 -8.21 -8.08
N ALA A 118 10.59 -8.64 -6.92
CA ALA A 118 10.33 -9.98 -6.40
C ALA A 118 8.83 -10.20 -6.09
N MET A 119 8.16 -9.20 -5.51
CA MET A 119 6.73 -9.31 -5.20
C MET A 119 5.84 -9.22 -6.43
N ALA A 120 6.24 -8.48 -7.46
CA ALA A 120 5.59 -8.54 -8.77
C ALA A 120 5.71 -9.95 -9.39
N MET A 121 6.88 -10.59 -9.31
CA MET A 121 7.08 -11.97 -9.74
C MET A 121 6.21 -12.94 -8.95
N ALA A 122 6.15 -12.80 -7.62
CA ALA A 122 5.31 -13.64 -6.76
C ALA A 122 3.83 -13.53 -7.13
N ARG A 123 3.31 -12.31 -7.37
CA ARG A 123 1.92 -12.10 -7.82
C ARG A 123 1.63 -12.70 -9.19
N ALA A 124 2.60 -12.69 -10.09
CA ALA A 124 2.46 -13.20 -11.45
C ALA A 124 2.65 -14.72 -11.55
N HIS A 125 3.09 -15.38 -10.47
CA HIS A 125 3.32 -16.82 -10.47
C HIS A 125 2.03 -17.58 -10.13
N ASP A 126 1.72 -18.62 -10.91
CA ASP A 126 0.53 -19.45 -10.69
C ASP A 126 0.70 -20.47 -9.55
N GLY A 127 1.94 -20.79 -9.19
CA GLY A 127 2.30 -21.71 -8.12
C GLY A 127 2.40 -21.04 -6.74
N ARG A 128 2.67 -21.85 -5.72
CA ARG A 128 2.79 -21.39 -4.34
C ARG A 128 4.14 -20.74 -4.10
N CYS A 129 4.12 -19.51 -3.60
CA CYS A 129 5.33 -18.74 -3.35
C CYS A 129 5.74 -18.78 -1.88
N ALA A 130 7.04 -18.64 -1.58
CA ALA A 130 7.55 -18.41 -0.23
C ALA A 130 8.52 -17.23 -0.17
N ILE A 131 8.50 -16.54 0.96
CA ILE A 131 9.47 -15.49 1.31
C ILE A 131 10.16 -15.91 2.59
N ILE A 132 11.48 -16.08 2.51
CA ILE A 132 12.30 -16.68 3.56
C ILE A 132 13.10 -15.58 4.24
N PHE A 133 13.04 -15.56 5.57
CA PHE A 133 13.76 -14.62 6.43
C PHE A 133 14.64 -15.38 7.40
N GLY A 134 15.86 -14.89 7.63
CA GLY A 134 16.79 -15.51 8.55
C GLY A 134 16.77 -14.91 9.96
N PRO A 135 17.61 -15.43 10.86
CA PRO A 135 17.77 -14.91 12.22
C PRO A 135 18.23 -13.46 12.22
N GLU A 136 17.83 -12.71 13.25
CA GLU A 136 18.01 -11.27 13.38
C GLU A 136 19.47 -10.80 13.29
N ARG A 137 20.40 -11.60 13.82
CA ARG A 137 21.82 -11.21 13.90
C ARG A 137 22.65 -11.69 12.73
N THR A 138 22.34 -12.87 12.22
CA THR A 138 23.19 -13.57 11.23
C THR A 138 22.61 -13.53 9.83
N GLY A 139 21.29 -13.32 9.70
CA GLY A 139 20.57 -13.58 8.48
C GLY A 139 20.63 -15.06 8.08
N LEU A 140 20.13 -15.37 6.89
CA LEU A 140 20.11 -16.73 6.33
C LEU A 140 21.53 -17.30 6.19
N GLU A 141 21.70 -18.60 6.28
CA GLU A 141 22.97 -19.24 5.92
C GLU A 141 23.05 -19.48 4.41
N ASN A 142 24.25 -19.79 3.89
CA ASN A 142 24.41 -20.07 2.46
C ASN A 142 23.52 -21.24 2.02
N ASP A 143 23.39 -22.26 2.86
CA ASP A 143 22.55 -23.43 2.62
C ASP A 143 21.06 -23.07 2.61
N ASP A 144 20.64 -22.07 3.41
CA ASP A 144 19.26 -21.58 3.37
C ASP A 144 19.00 -20.81 2.06
N VAL A 145 19.92 -19.91 1.69
CA VAL A 145 19.81 -19.12 0.45
C VAL A 145 19.87 -20.03 -0.78
N ALA A 146 20.68 -21.08 -0.75
CA ALA A 146 20.83 -22.05 -1.84
C ALA A 146 19.48 -22.69 -2.24
N ARG A 147 18.56 -22.88 -1.29
CA ARG A 147 17.24 -23.48 -1.49
C ARG A 147 16.21 -22.56 -2.14
N ALA A 148 16.46 -21.25 -2.18
CA ALA A 148 15.58 -20.28 -2.83
C ALA A 148 15.89 -20.14 -4.33
N ASN A 149 14.92 -19.71 -5.14
CA ASN A 149 15.13 -19.45 -6.56
C ASN A 149 15.88 -18.13 -6.78
N ALA A 150 15.58 -17.11 -5.98
CA ALA A 150 16.15 -15.77 -6.10
C ALA A 150 16.45 -15.15 -4.74
N ILE A 151 17.35 -14.16 -4.75
CA ILE A 151 17.65 -13.32 -3.60
C ILE A 151 16.82 -12.04 -3.68
N VAL A 152 16.32 -11.59 -2.54
CA VAL A 152 15.73 -10.26 -2.38
C VAL A 152 16.63 -9.43 -1.49
N THR A 153 17.08 -8.29 -2.01
CA THR A 153 17.87 -7.31 -1.28
C THR A 153 17.10 -6.00 -1.23
N VAL A 154 16.73 -5.59 -0.02
CA VAL A 154 16.11 -4.28 0.20
C VAL A 154 17.17 -3.20 -0.02
N PRO A 155 16.93 -2.18 -0.87
CA PRO A 155 17.83 -1.05 -1.00
C PRO A 155 17.74 -0.17 0.26
N VAL A 156 18.65 -0.42 1.20
CA VAL A 156 18.81 0.31 2.46
C VAL A 156 20.08 1.15 2.44
N ASN A 157 20.30 1.96 3.48
CA ASN A 157 21.56 2.68 3.64
C ASN A 157 22.75 1.68 3.64
N PRO A 158 23.71 1.78 2.69
CA PRO A 158 24.86 0.91 2.65
C PRO A 158 25.72 0.91 3.93
N ASP A 159 25.70 2.01 4.68
CA ASP A 159 26.46 2.15 5.94
C ASP A 159 25.77 1.44 7.12
N PHE A 160 24.49 1.11 6.99
CA PHE A 160 23.73 0.38 8.01
C PHE A 160 22.68 -0.55 7.39
N PRO A 161 23.11 -1.64 6.73
CA PRO A 161 22.20 -2.51 5.98
C PRO A 161 21.57 -3.58 6.89
N SER A 162 21.02 -3.18 8.02
CA SER A 162 20.50 -4.07 9.06
C SER A 162 19.06 -3.71 9.43
N LEU A 163 18.10 -4.34 8.75
CA LEU A 163 16.69 -4.22 9.10
C LEU A 163 16.31 -5.20 10.21
N ASN A 164 15.42 -4.78 11.11
CA ASN A 164 14.76 -5.73 12.01
C ASN A 164 13.92 -6.74 11.20
N LEU A 165 13.80 -7.97 11.71
CA LEU A 165 13.07 -9.05 11.06
C LEU A 165 11.63 -8.65 10.67
N ALA A 166 10.87 -8.08 11.61
CA ALA A 166 9.50 -7.66 11.36
C ALA A 166 9.40 -6.50 10.37
N GLN A 167 10.42 -5.61 10.32
CA GLN A 167 10.48 -4.54 9.32
C GLN A 167 10.74 -5.10 7.92
N ALA A 168 11.61 -6.10 7.78
CA ALA A 168 11.81 -6.78 6.51
C ALA A 168 10.53 -7.48 6.05
N VAL A 169 9.83 -8.18 6.96
CA VAL A 169 8.52 -8.80 6.68
C VAL A 169 7.48 -7.74 6.28
N LEU A 170 7.45 -6.59 6.96
CA LEU A 170 6.56 -5.48 6.64
C LEU A 170 6.80 -4.93 5.23
N LEU A 171 8.05 -4.71 4.83
CA LEU A 171 8.38 -4.22 3.49
C LEU A 171 7.96 -5.22 2.40
N MET A 172 8.23 -6.50 2.60
CA MET A 172 7.82 -7.55 1.66
C MET A 172 6.29 -7.66 1.57
N GLY A 173 5.61 -7.62 2.72
CA GLY A 173 4.15 -7.62 2.77
C GLY A 173 3.55 -6.40 2.07
N TYR A 174 4.10 -5.20 2.29
CA TYR A 174 3.68 -3.97 1.62
C TYR A 174 3.85 -4.06 0.10
N GLU A 175 5.02 -4.51 -0.34
CA GLU A 175 5.34 -4.68 -1.77
C GLU A 175 4.43 -5.72 -2.43
N TYR A 176 4.05 -6.77 -1.70
CA TYR A 176 3.08 -7.75 -2.17
C TYR A 176 1.66 -7.16 -2.24
N GLY A 177 1.22 -6.51 -1.17
CA GLY A 177 -0.14 -6.02 -0.99
C GLY A 177 -0.47 -4.73 -1.73
N ARG A 178 0.50 -3.89 -2.11
CA ARG A 178 0.21 -2.54 -2.68
C ARG A 178 -0.67 -2.56 -3.93
N ASP A 179 -0.60 -3.62 -4.73
CA ASP A 179 -1.35 -3.75 -5.98
C ASP A 179 -2.65 -4.54 -5.78
N LEU A 180 -2.82 -5.16 -4.61
CA LEU A 180 -3.99 -5.95 -4.23
C LEU A 180 -4.94 -5.16 -3.32
N LEU A 181 -4.38 -4.24 -2.54
CA LEU A 181 -5.12 -3.36 -1.64
C LEU A 181 -5.48 -2.05 -2.34
N PRO A 182 -6.50 -1.31 -1.85
CA PRO A 182 -6.89 -0.04 -2.45
C PRO A 182 -5.69 0.92 -2.57
N PRO A 183 -5.46 1.51 -3.76
CA PRO A 183 -4.29 2.35 -4.03
C PRO A 183 -4.32 3.68 -3.27
N GLU A 184 -5.49 4.11 -2.83
CA GLU A 184 -5.65 5.25 -1.93
C GLU A 184 -6.29 4.82 -0.62
N PRO A 185 -5.88 5.42 0.51
CA PRO A 185 -6.58 5.23 1.78
C PRO A 185 -8.05 5.56 1.52
N SER A 186 -8.95 4.59 1.68
CA SER A 186 -10.37 4.91 1.64
C SER A 186 -10.62 5.88 2.79
N PRO A 187 -11.06 7.13 2.55
CA PRO A 187 -11.49 7.98 3.64
C PRO A 187 -12.75 7.33 4.19
N HIS A 188 -12.56 6.48 5.21
CA HIS A 188 -13.65 5.92 5.96
C HIS A 188 -14.48 7.11 6.44
N HIS A 189 -15.67 7.29 5.84
CA HIS A 189 -16.70 8.28 6.17
C HIS A 189 -16.68 9.63 5.43
N ALA A 190 -15.97 9.78 4.31
CA ALA A 190 -16.19 10.97 3.47
C ALA A 190 -17.61 10.99 2.88
N ARG A 191 -18.34 12.10 3.07
CA ARG A 191 -19.65 12.29 2.43
C ARG A 191 -19.46 12.32 0.91
N PRO A 192 -20.26 11.61 0.11
CA PRO A 192 -20.07 11.50 -1.34
C PRO A 192 -19.91 12.86 -2.04
N GLU A 193 -20.69 13.86 -1.65
CA GLU A 193 -20.67 15.18 -2.28
C GLU A 193 -19.43 16.03 -1.95
N ALA A 194 -18.73 15.74 -0.85
CA ALA A 194 -17.52 16.46 -0.43
C ALA A 194 -16.25 15.97 -1.15
N ILE A 195 -16.36 14.86 -1.88
CA ILE A 195 -15.26 14.25 -2.64
C ILE A 195 -15.61 14.10 -4.13
N GLN A 196 -16.88 14.28 -4.52
CA GLN A 196 -17.30 14.27 -5.91
C GLN A 196 -16.83 15.53 -6.63
N PRO A 197 -15.99 15.40 -7.68
CA PRO A 197 -15.63 16.53 -8.53
C PRO A 197 -16.88 17.19 -9.09
N ALA A 198 -16.92 18.52 -9.10
CA ALA A 198 -17.93 19.27 -9.82
C ALA A 198 -17.74 19.04 -11.32
N ASP A 199 -18.84 18.90 -12.05
CA ASP A 199 -18.78 18.84 -13.49
C ASP A 199 -18.47 20.22 -14.09
N ARG A 200 -18.13 20.23 -15.38
CA ARG A 200 -17.72 21.45 -16.07
C ARG A 200 -18.82 22.52 -16.07
N VAL A 201 -20.08 22.10 -16.16
CA VAL A 201 -21.24 23.00 -16.20
C VAL A 201 -21.47 23.62 -14.83
N GLU A 202 -21.29 22.87 -13.75
CA GLU A 202 -21.35 23.38 -12.37
C GLU A 202 -20.30 24.47 -12.13
N ILE A 203 -19.06 24.25 -12.58
CA ILE A 203 -17.97 25.24 -12.48
C ILE A 203 -18.24 26.46 -13.37
N GLU A 204 -18.79 26.28 -14.57
CA GLU A 204 -19.13 27.39 -15.46
C GLU A 204 -20.25 28.28 -14.87
N LYS A 205 -21.30 27.67 -14.30
CA LYS A 205 -22.35 28.41 -13.58
C LYS A 205 -21.84 29.15 -12.36
N LEU A 206 -20.87 28.58 -11.65
CA LEU A 206 -20.16 29.29 -10.59
C LEU A 206 -19.44 30.53 -11.13
N GLY A 207 -18.71 30.36 -12.25
CA GLY A 207 -18.07 31.46 -12.95
C GLY A 207 -19.04 32.56 -13.38
N ASP A 208 -20.18 32.19 -13.97
CA ASP A 208 -21.24 33.12 -14.39
C ASP A 208 -21.74 33.95 -13.21
N HIS A 209 -22.06 33.29 -12.09
CA HIS A 209 -22.61 33.96 -10.90
C HIS A 209 -21.59 34.93 -10.28
N PHE A 210 -20.30 34.55 -10.20
CA PHE A 210 -19.26 35.46 -9.74
C PHE A 210 -19.06 36.64 -10.69
N GLU A 211 -19.05 36.40 -12.00
CA GLU A 211 -18.88 37.45 -13.01
C GLU A 211 -20.02 38.48 -12.98
N GLU A 212 -21.27 38.03 -12.82
CA GLU A 212 -22.44 38.90 -12.64
C GLU A 212 -22.27 39.80 -11.40
N ARG A 213 -22.06 39.19 -10.22
CA ARG A 213 -21.97 39.95 -8.96
C ARG A 213 -20.76 40.87 -8.88
N LEU A 214 -19.62 40.45 -9.41
CA LEU A 214 -18.42 41.29 -9.46
C LEU A 214 -18.60 42.45 -10.46
N SER A 215 -19.38 42.27 -11.52
CA SER A 215 -19.74 43.35 -12.43
C SER A 215 -20.63 44.39 -11.75
N GLU A 216 -21.67 43.96 -11.02
CA GLU A 216 -22.53 44.85 -10.23
C GLU A 216 -21.75 45.63 -9.16
N ALA A 217 -20.72 45.00 -8.57
CA ALA A 217 -19.84 45.62 -7.58
C ALA A 217 -18.76 46.54 -8.19
N GLY A 218 -18.65 46.62 -9.52
CA GLY A 218 -17.67 47.47 -10.21
C GLY A 218 -16.23 46.94 -10.20
N PHE A 219 -16.03 45.63 -9.99
CA PHE A 219 -14.69 45.02 -9.93
C PHE A 219 -13.94 45.07 -11.27
N PHE A 220 -14.65 44.95 -12.39
CA PHE A 220 -14.05 44.90 -13.74
C PHE A 220 -13.79 46.30 -14.32
N PHE A 221 -12.95 47.09 -13.65
CA PHE A 221 -12.58 48.44 -14.05
C PHE A 221 -11.04 48.60 -14.13
N PRO A 222 -10.49 49.37 -15.09
CA PRO A 222 -11.14 50.11 -16.17
C PRO A 222 -11.65 49.22 -17.30
N GLU A 223 -12.60 49.73 -18.11
CA GLU A 223 -13.28 48.98 -19.18
C GLU A 223 -12.29 48.34 -20.18
N THR A 224 -11.17 49.00 -20.45
CA THR A 224 -10.10 48.50 -21.33
C THR A 224 -9.48 47.19 -20.85
N LYS A 225 -9.56 46.87 -19.56
CA LYS A 225 -9.04 45.63 -18.96
C LYS A 225 -10.13 44.62 -18.59
N ALA A 226 -11.40 45.01 -18.63
CA ALA A 226 -12.51 44.19 -18.14
C ALA A 226 -12.58 42.81 -18.81
N ALA A 227 -12.39 42.73 -20.13
CA ALA A 227 -12.38 41.47 -20.87
C ALA A 227 -11.26 40.51 -20.41
N SER A 228 -10.04 41.03 -20.19
CA SER A 228 -8.90 40.23 -19.71
C SER A 228 -9.12 39.74 -18.28
N MET A 229 -9.68 40.59 -17.41
CA MET A 229 -9.99 40.21 -16.03
C MET A 229 -11.05 39.10 -15.95
N ARG A 230 -12.11 39.17 -16.76
CA ARG A 230 -13.12 38.10 -16.86
C ARG A 230 -12.51 36.78 -17.36
N LEU A 231 -11.68 36.83 -18.39
CA LEU A 231 -11.00 35.65 -18.91
C LEU A 231 -10.06 35.01 -17.87
N ASN A 232 -9.34 35.83 -17.10
CA ASN A 232 -8.49 35.34 -16.00
C ASN A 232 -9.31 34.68 -14.88
N LEU A 233 -10.45 35.27 -14.53
CA LEU A 233 -11.38 34.67 -13.56
C LEU A 233 -11.89 33.31 -14.05
N ARG A 234 -12.29 33.20 -15.33
CA ARG A 234 -12.70 31.93 -15.96
C ARG A 234 -11.59 30.89 -15.98
N ASN A 235 -10.38 31.30 -16.32
CA ASN A 235 -9.21 30.41 -16.32
C ASN A 235 -8.90 29.92 -14.90
N MET A 236 -9.02 30.78 -13.89
CA MET A 236 -8.86 30.38 -12.48
C MET A 236 -9.87 29.30 -12.11
N TRP A 237 -11.17 29.50 -12.37
CA TRP A 237 -12.21 28.52 -12.08
C TRP A 237 -11.97 27.17 -12.78
N ALA A 238 -11.50 27.19 -14.03
CA ALA A 238 -11.24 25.97 -14.79
C ALA A 238 -10.04 25.14 -14.27
N ARG A 239 -9.09 25.77 -13.57
CA ARG A 239 -7.91 25.10 -13.02
C ARG A 239 -8.12 24.53 -11.61
N LEU A 240 -9.13 25.01 -10.90
CA LEU A 240 -9.43 24.52 -9.55
C LEU A 240 -10.13 23.16 -9.63
N ALA A 241 -9.61 22.18 -8.88
CA ALA A 241 -10.22 20.86 -8.73
C ALA A 241 -11.39 20.92 -7.72
N LEU A 242 -12.41 21.71 -8.04
CA LEU A 242 -13.56 21.93 -7.16
C LEU A 242 -14.44 20.69 -7.07
N THR A 243 -14.93 20.43 -5.87
CA THR A 243 -16.00 19.46 -5.63
C THR A 243 -17.37 20.12 -5.74
N ARG A 244 -18.44 19.32 -5.86
CA ARG A 244 -19.82 19.81 -5.79
C ARG A 244 -20.13 20.51 -4.46
N GLY A 245 -19.47 20.09 -3.39
CA GLY A 245 -19.49 20.78 -2.09
C GLY A 245 -18.94 22.19 -2.20
N ASP A 246 -17.75 22.35 -2.77
CA ASP A 246 -17.08 23.65 -2.93
C ASP A 246 -17.93 24.61 -3.76
N VAL A 247 -18.48 24.15 -4.89
CA VAL A 247 -19.33 24.97 -5.75
C VAL A 247 -20.55 25.51 -5.00
N ARG A 248 -21.24 24.66 -4.21
CA ARG A 248 -22.38 25.09 -3.40
C ARG A 248 -21.98 26.09 -2.32
N ILE A 249 -20.87 25.85 -1.62
CA ILE A 249 -20.36 26.75 -0.58
C ILE A 249 -20.03 28.11 -1.20
N LEU A 250 -19.30 28.14 -2.32
CA LEU A 250 -18.90 29.39 -2.97
C LEU A 250 -20.10 30.18 -3.50
N HIS A 251 -21.11 29.52 -4.07
CA HIS A 251 -22.39 30.16 -4.38
C HIS A 251 -23.09 30.73 -3.13
N GLY A 252 -23.09 29.98 -2.03
CA GLY A 252 -23.67 30.42 -0.75
C GLY A 252 -22.96 31.63 -0.17
N MET A 253 -21.62 31.63 -0.18
CA MET A 253 -20.79 32.76 0.25
C MET A 253 -21.13 34.01 -0.56
N LEU A 254 -21.19 33.89 -1.88
CA LEU A 254 -21.50 35.02 -2.75
C LEU A 254 -22.90 35.59 -2.48
N ARG A 255 -23.92 34.73 -2.35
CA ARG A 255 -25.29 35.15 -1.99
C ARG A 255 -25.35 35.90 -0.67
N GLN A 256 -24.60 35.44 0.34
CA GLN A 256 -24.58 36.08 1.65
C GLN A 256 -23.88 37.45 1.62
N LEU A 257 -22.80 37.58 0.84
CA LEU A 257 -22.07 38.84 0.68
C LEU A 257 -22.86 39.89 -0.12
N THR A 258 -23.69 39.47 -1.07
CA THR A 258 -24.48 40.37 -1.92
C THR A 258 -25.89 40.64 -1.37
N ARG A 259 -26.21 40.11 -0.18
CA ARG A 259 -27.51 40.31 0.47
C ARG A 259 -27.58 41.74 1.01
N ARG A 260 -28.44 42.57 0.39
CA ARG A 260 -28.83 43.89 0.88
C ARG A 260 -29.99 43.78 1.87
#